data_AF-A0A6A4HDH1-F1
#
_entry.id   AF-A0A6A4HDH1-F1
#
_cell.length_a   1.000
_cell.length_b   1.000
_cell.length_c   1.000
_cell.angle_alpha   90.00
_cell.angle_beta   90.00
_cell.angle_gamma   90.00
#
_symmetry.space_group_name_H-M   'P 1'
#
loop_
_entity.id
_entity.type
_entity.pdbx_description
1 polymer ?
#
loop_
_entity_poly.entity_id
_entity_poly.type
_entity_poly.pdbx_seq_one_letter_code
_entity_poly.pdbx_strand_id
1 'polypeptide(L)'
;PTEYSFVVLALDPVATVSNLKNEELTAACRRLPRKRYVAFVGDRQQLFFMPWEPYHSWTFYPVYRGVREENQRKGIEPQMSVPILPNRTHPLSREPLDPGYPLPWNECYISDFIQFDARV
;
A
#
# COMPACT_ATOMS: atom_id res chain seq x y z
N PRO A 1 12.82 -1.65 -2.84
CA PRO A 1 11.86 -2.77 -3.06
C PRO A 1 11.90 -3.17 -4.54
N THR A 2 11.48 -4.38 -4.90
CA THR A 2 11.35 -4.79 -6.30
C THR A 2 9.99 -4.37 -6.85
N GLU A 3 9.94 -3.84 -8.07
CA GLU A 3 8.69 -3.52 -8.77
C GLU A 3 7.79 -4.76 -8.87
N TYR A 4 6.48 -4.54 -8.76
CA TYR A 4 5.46 -5.56 -8.90
C TYR A 4 5.64 -6.77 -7.96
N SER A 5 6.14 -6.52 -6.76
CA SER A 5 6.31 -7.54 -5.71
C SER A 5 5.48 -7.22 -4.47
N PHE A 6 5.19 -8.25 -3.68
CA PHE A 6 4.56 -8.07 -2.37
C PHE A 6 5.62 -7.89 -1.29
N VAL A 7 5.42 -6.91 -0.42
CA VAL A 7 6.33 -6.59 0.68
C VAL A 7 5.59 -6.45 1.99
N VAL A 8 6.28 -6.74 3.08
CA VAL A 8 5.86 -6.36 4.42
C VAL A 8 6.52 -5.03 4.77
N LEU A 9 5.70 -4.01 5.04
CA LEU A 9 6.17 -2.69 5.43
C LEU A 9 5.73 -2.31 6.82
N ALA A 10 6.52 -1.48 7.49
CA ALA A 10 6.22 -0.93 8.79
C ALA A 10 6.51 0.57 8.77
N LEU A 11 5.45 1.37 8.74
CA LEU A 11 5.54 2.82 8.71
C LEU A 11 6.13 3.34 10.03
N ASP A 12 7.06 4.29 9.92
CA ASP A 12 7.61 4.99 11.07
C ASP A 12 6.85 6.30 11.28
N PRO A 13 5.91 6.36 12.24
CA PRO A 13 5.04 7.52 12.41
C PRO A 13 5.83 8.78 12.81
N VAL A 14 6.98 8.62 13.47
CA VAL A 14 7.83 9.75 13.89
C VAL A 14 8.59 10.30 12.69
N ALA A 15 9.17 9.43 11.87
CA ALA A 15 9.85 9.84 10.65
C ALA A 15 8.89 10.54 9.68
N THR A 16 7.65 10.04 9.54
CA THR A 16 6.62 10.62 8.66
C THR A 16 6.30 12.07 8.99
N VAL A 17 6.28 12.44 10.28
CA VAL A 17 5.92 13.80 10.72
C VAL A 17 7.11 14.70 11.01
N SER A 18 8.33 14.17 10.98
CA SER A 18 9.57 14.87 11.38
C SER A 18 9.76 16.21 10.65
N ASN A 19 9.44 16.25 9.35
CA ASN A 19 9.55 17.45 8.52
C ASN A 19 8.56 18.57 8.91
N LEU A 20 7.49 18.26 9.64
CA LEU A 20 6.51 19.25 10.09
C LEU A 20 6.99 20.05 11.31
N LYS A 21 8.11 19.65 11.93
CA LYS A 21 8.74 20.32 13.09
C LYS A 21 7.74 20.64 14.21
N ASN A 22 6.79 19.72 14.46
CA ASN A 22 5.75 19.87 15.47
C ASN A 22 5.99 18.85 16.60
N GLU A 23 6.32 19.34 17.79
CA GLU A 23 6.65 18.52 18.95
C GLU A 23 5.45 17.74 19.50
N GLU A 24 4.27 18.37 19.54
CA GLU A 24 3.04 17.73 20.01
C GLU A 24 2.66 16.56 19.11
N LEU A 25 2.71 16.78 17.78
CA LEU A 25 2.45 15.75 16.79
C LEU A 25 3.49 14.62 16.88
N THR A 26 4.75 14.97 17.05
CA THR A 26 5.83 13.99 17.24
C THR A 26 5.61 13.14 18.50
N ALA A 27 5.21 13.76 19.61
CA ALA A 27 4.90 13.07 20.86
C ALA A 27 3.67 12.15 20.72
N ALA A 28 2.65 12.57 19.97
CA ALA A 28 1.50 11.73 19.65
C ALA A 28 1.90 10.52 18.78
N CYS A 29 2.70 10.74 17.74
CA CYS A 29 3.20 9.70 16.85
C CYS A 29 4.07 8.66 17.57
N ARG A 30 4.86 9.06 18.57
CA ARG A 30 5.65 8.13 19.41
C ARG A 30 4.78 7.13 20.19
N ARG A 31 3.53 7.49 20.51
CA ARG A 31 2.59 6.62 21.22
C ARG A 31 1.88 5.64 20.29
N LEU A 32 1.96 5.83 18.97
CA LEU A 32 1.32 4.94 18.02
C LEU A 32 2.07 3.61 17.92
N PRO A 33 1.38 2.47 17.98
CA PRO A 33 2.04 1.18 17.82
C PRO A 33 2.54 1.03 16.37
N ARG A 34 3.79 0.58 16.21
CA ARG A 34 4.34 0.25 14.90
C ARG A 34 3.70 -1.04 14.39
N LYS A 35 2.78 -0.91 13.45
CA LYS A 35 2.10 -2.03 12.80
C LYS A 35 2.83 -2.46 11.53
N ARG A 36 2.70 -3.74 11.20
CA ARG A 36 3.17 -4.31 9.94
C ARG A 36 1.99 -4.43 8.99
N TYR A 37 2.20 -4.06 7.74
CA TYR A 37 1.23 -4.12 6.66
C TYR A 37 1.82 -4.90 5.50
N VAL A 38 0.96 -5.54 4.71
CA VAL A 38 1.35 -6.12 3.43
C VAL A 38 0.88 -5.16 2.35
N ALA A 39 1.75 -4.88 1.38
CA ALA A 39 1.42 -4.06 0.23
C ALA A 39 2.05 -4.63 -1.04
N PHE A 40 1.40 -4.35 -2.16
CA PHE A 40 1.97 -4.55 -3.49
C PHE A 40 2.75 -3.30 -3.90
N VAL A 41 3.95 -3.49 -4.44
CA VAL A 41 4.85 -2.42 -4.88
C VAL A 41 4.46 -2.03 -6.30
N GLY A 42 4.05 -0.78 -6.46
CA GLY A 42 3.82 -0.15 -7.75
C GLY A 42 5.05 0.50 -8.33
N ASP A 43 4.81 1.47 -9.20
CA ASP A 43 5.87 2.16 -9.92
C ASP A 43 6.67 3.10 -9.01
N ARG A 44 7.96 3.22 -9.35
CA ARG A 44 8.82 4.26 -8.81
C ARG A 44 8.33 5.63 -9.29
N GLN A 45 8.07 6.54 -8.37
CA GLN A 45 7.51 7.88 -8.65
C GLN A 45 8.55 8.88 -9.19
N GLN A 46 9.81 8.46 -9.36
CA GLN A 46 10.87 9.33 -9.87
C GLN A 46 11.14 9.07 -11.35
N LEU A 47 10.94 10.10 -12.17
CA LEU A 47 11.19 10.06 -13.62
C LEU A 47 12.66 9.80 -13.97
N PHE A 48 13.59 10.32 -13.16
CA PHE A 48 15.03 10.22 -13.41
C PHE A 48 15.73 9.56 -12.23
N PHE A 49 16.73 8.72 -12.55
CA PHE A 49 17.65 8.22 -11.53
C PHE A 49 18.61 9.34 -11.14
N MET A 50 18.42 9.89 -9.94
CA MET A 50 19.32 10.86 -9.34
C MET A 50 20.28 10.09 -8.41
N PRO A 51 21.56 9.86 -8.78
CA PRO A 51 22.48 9.06 -7.97
C PRO A 51 22.80 9.66 -6.58
N TRP A 52 22.48 10.94 -6.36
CA TRP A 52 22.66 11.64 -5.08
C TRP A 52 21.43 11.61 -4.18
N GLU A 53 20.29 11.10 -4.65
CA GLU A 53 19.06 11.03 -3.85
C GLU A 53 19.07 9.72 -3.03
N PRO A 54 19.19 9.77 -1.70
CA PRO A 54 19.33 8.57 -0.88
C PRO A 54 18.05 7.75 -0.77
N TYR A 55 16.89 8.33 -1.11
CA TYR A 55 15.59 7.68 -1.00
C TYR A 55 14.77 7.82 -2.28
N HIS A 56 14.25 6.71 -2.76
CA HIS A 56 13.35 6.72 -3.92
C HIS A 56 11.91 6.65 -3.44
N SER A 57 11.04 7.48 -4.02
CA SER A 57 9.60 7.41 -3.77
C SER A 57 8.99 6.28 -4.58
N TRP A 58 8.19 5.45 -3.92
CA TRP A 58 7.50 4.30 -4.49
C TRP A 58 6.01 4.38 -4.16
N THR A 59 5.19 3.91 -5.10
CA THR A 59 3.76 3.71 -4.86
C THR A 59 3.54 2.37 -4.17
N PHE A 60 2.72 2.34 -3.12
CA PHE A 60 2.33 1.11 -2.44
C PHE A 60 0.82 0.95 -2.45
N TYR A 61 0.36 -0.23 -2.84
CA TYR A 61 -1.05 -0.62 -2.78
C TYR A 61 -1.26 -1.55 -1.58
N PRO A 62 -1.82 -1.06 -0.46
CA PRO A 62 -2.08 -1.89 0.72
C PRO A 62 -3.02 -3.03 0.39
N VAL A 63 -2.66 -4.23 0.87
CA VAL A 63 -3.53 -5.40 0.82
C VAL A 63 -4.61 -5.26 1.90
N TYR A 64 -5.86 -5.49 1.51
CA TYR A 64 -6.99 -5.55 2.41
C TYR A 64 -7.80 -6.82 2.19
N ARG A 65 -8.63 -7.17 3.17
CA ARG A 65 -9.50 -8.34 3.15
C ARG A 65 -10.92 -7.96 2.76
N GLY A 66 -11.54 -8.81 1.95
CA GLY A 66 -12.89 -8.63 1.44
C GLY A 66 -12.97 -7.57 0.34
N VAL A 67 -14.02 -7.65 -0.48
CA VAL A 67 -14.35 -6.59 -1.42
C VAL A 67 -14.87 -5.39 -0.62
N ARG A 68 -14.36 -4.19 -0.90
CA ARG A 68 -14.85 -3.00 -0.22
C ARG A 68 -16.25 -2.63 -0.69
N GLU A 69 -17.04 -2.11 0.24
CA GLU A 69 -18.30 -1.45 -0.08
C GLU A 69 -18.05 -0.19 -0.92
N GLU A 70 -19.07 0.17 -1.69
CA GLU A 70 -19.07 1.39 -2.50
C GLU A 70 -18.81 2.62 -1.61
N ASN A 71 -17.86 3.46 -2.02
CA ASN A 71 -17.64 4.77 -1.43
C ASN A 71 -17.96 5.85 -2.46
N GLN A 72 -19.24 6.24 -2.53
CA GLN A 72 -19.75 7.23 -3.47
C GLN A 72 -19.01 8.57 -3.40
N ARG A 73 -18.60 9.01 -2.20
CA ARG A 73 -17.86 10.26 -2.02
C ARG A 73 -16.49 10.26 -2.69
N LYS A 74 -15.88 9.08 -2.80
CA LYS A 74 -14.57 8.89 -3.42
C LYS A 74 -14.66 8.27 -4.82
N GLY A 75 -15.86 7.97 -5.31
CA GLY A 75 -16.08 7.25 -6.56
C GLY A 75 -15.43 5.87 -6.59
N ILE A 76 -15.29 5.21 -5.43
CA ILE A 76 -14.67 3.88 -5.35
C ILE A 76 -15.78 2.83 -5.35
N GLU A 77 -15.79 2.00 -6.38
CA GLU A 77 -16.76 0.91 -6.53
C GLU A 77 -16.13 -0.44 -6.15
N PRO A 78 -16.92 -1.43 -5.71
CA PRO A 78 -16.44 -2.78 -5.41
C PRO A 78 -15.61 -3.41 -6.54
N GLN A 79 -16.01 -3.17 -7.79
CA GLN A 79 -15.33 -3.65 -9.00
C GLN A 79 -13.95 -3.01 -9.29
N MET A 80 -13.54 -2.02 -8.50
CA MET A 80 -12.22 -1.38 -8.59
C MET A 80 -11.17 -2.10 -7.72
N SER A 81 -11.47 -3.33 -7.30
CA SER A 81 -10.58 -4.19 -6.50
C SER A 81 -9.88 -5.20 -7.41
N VAL A 82 -8.59 -5.47 -7.19
CA VAL A 82 -7.89 -6.56 -7.89
C VAL A 82 -7.75 -7.74 -6.92
N PRO A 83 -8.24 -8.94 -7.27
CA PRO A 83 -8.10 -10.10 -6.40
C PRO A 83 -6.64 -10.56 -6.30
N ILE A 84 -6.27 -11.16 -5.18
CA ILE A 84 -4.98 -11.81 -4.98
C ILE A 84 -5.21 -13.31 -4.80
N LEU A 85 -4.39 -14.14 -5.47
CA LEU A 85 -4.51 -15.59 -5.37
C LEU A 85 -4.47 -16.07 -3.91
N PRO A 86 -5.30 -17.07 -3.56
CA PRO A 86 -6.08 -17.94 -4.44
C PRO A 86 -7.44 -17.37 -4.86
N ASN A 87 -7.76 -16.13 -4.51
CA ASN A 87 -9.06 -15.55 -4.80
C ASN A 87 -9.26 -15.32 -6.30
N ARG A 88 -10.38 -15.80 -6.84
CA ARG A 88 -10.75 -15.63 -8.26
C ARG A 88 -12.07 -14.90 -8.43
N THR A 89 -12.74 -14.58 -7.33
CA THR A 89 -14.06 -13.95 -7.36
C THR A 89 -13.88 -12.45 -7.57
N HIS A 90 -14.12 -12.00 -8.81
CA HIS A 90 -14.20 -10.58 -9.16
C HIS A 90 -15.40 -10.31 -10.08
N PRO A 91 -16.26 -9.31 -9.79
CA PRO A 91 -17.46 -9.03 -10.57
C PRO A 91 -17.21 -8.78 -12.07
N LEU A 92 -16.06 -8.17 -12.39
CA LEU A 92 -15.65 -7.86 -13.76
C LEU A 92 -14.45 -8.70 -14.25
N SER A 93 -14.19 -9.87 -13.63
CA SER A 93 -13.15 -10.82 -14.06
C SER A 93 -11.73 -10.23 -14.19
N ARG A 94 -11.33 -9.32 -13.29
CA ARG A 94 -9.93 -8.85 -13.23
C ARG A 94 -9.02 -10.04 -12.90
N GLU A 95 -7.89 -10.14 -13.60
CA GLU A 95 -6.92 -11.21 -13.38
C GLU A 95 -6.34 -11.11 -11.96
N PRO A 96 -6.35 -12.21 -11.18
CA PRO A 96 -5.77 -12.21 -9.85
C PRO A 96 -4.25 -12.04 -9.87
N LEU A 97 -3.73 -11.26 -8.93
CA LEU A 97 -2.29 -11.15 -8.71
C LEU A 97 -1.76 -12.41 -8.03
N ASP A 98 -0.62 -12.90 -8.51
CA ASP A 98 0.13 -13.96 -7.84
C ASP A 98 1.08 -13.35 -6.80
N PRO A 99 0.88 -13.61 -5.50
CA PRO A 99 1.79 -13.13 -4.47
C PRO A 99 3.13 -13.88 -4.44
N GLY A 100 3.31 -14.96 -5.22
CA GLY A 100 4.48 -15.83 -5.22
C GLY A 100 4.57 -16.72 -3.99
N TYR A 101 4.22 -16.20 -2.82
CA TYR A 101 4.00 -16.93 -1.58
C TYR A 101 2.58 -16.70 -1.07
N PRO A 102 1.89 -17.75 -0.59
CA PRO A 102 0.55 -17.60 -0.05
C PRO A 102 0.48 -16.56 1.07
N LEU A 103 -0.43 -15.60 0.94
CA LEU A 103 -0.70 -14.65 2.01
C LEU A 103 -1.36 -15.35 3.20
N PRO A 104 -1.13 -14.88 4.44
CA PRO A 104 -1.69 -15.50 5.64
C PRO A 104 -3.21 -15.33 5.77
N TRP A 105 -3.85 -14.55 4.88
CA TRP A 105 -5.27 -14.30 4.90
C TRP A 105 -5.93 -14.70 3.58
N ASN A 106 -7.17 -15.20 3.68
CA ASN A 106 -8.03 -15.44 2.53
C ASN A 106 -8.74 -14.14 2.09
N GLU A 107 -9.28 -14.15 0.88
CA GLU A 107 -10.07 -13.05 0.31
C GLU A 107 -9.31 -11.72 0.29
N CYS A 108 -8.04 -11.77 -0.15
CA CYS A 108 -7.18 -10.60 -0.24
C CYS A 108 -7.38 -9.86 -1.58
N TYR A 109 -7.32 -8.53 -1.51
CA TYR A 109 -7.46 -7.63 -2.64
C TYR A 109 -6.53 -6.42 -2.50
N ILE A 110 -6.23 -5.77 -3.62
CA ILE A 110 -5.70 -4.39 -3.67
C ILE A 110 -6.68 -3.51 -4.47
N SER A 111 -6.43 -2.21 -4.55
CA SER A 111 -7.17 -1.30 -5.43
C SER A 111 -6.26 -0.20 -5.92
N ASP A 112 -6.34 0.11 -7.21
CA ASP A 112 -5.58 1.21 -7.83
C ASP A 112 -5.94 2.58 -7.20
N PHE A 113 -7.11 2.68 -6.56
CA PHE A 113 -7.58 3.90 -5.90
C PHE A 113 -7.22 3.98 -4.41
N ILE A 114 -6.64 2.91 -3.87
CA ILE A 114 -6.18 2.87 -2.48
C ILE A 114 -4.69 2.63 -2.54
N GLN A 115 -3.95 3.74 -2.59
CA GLN A 115 -2.49 3.74 -2.64
C GLN A 115 -1.92 4.84 -1.74
N PHE A 116 -0.65 4.72 -1.42
CA PHE A 116 0.12 5.80 -0.81
C PHE A 116 1.55 5.76 -1.32
N ASP A 117 2.18 6.93 -1.33
CA ASP A 117 3.58 7.06 -1.69
C ASP A 117 4.44 7.03 -0.43
N ALA A 118 5.52 6.28 -0.48
CA ALA A 118 6.52 6.29 0.57
C ALA A 118 7.93 6.31 0.01
N ARG A 119 8.80 7.03 0.72
CA ARG A 119 10.24 7.04 0.48
C ARG A 119 10.85 5.83 1.18
N VAL A 120 11.57 5.01 0.41
CA VAL A 120 12.30 3.83 0.89
C VAL A 120 13.77 3.96 0.52
#